data_AF-A0A356IGX3-F1
#
_entry.id   AF-A0A356IGX3-F1
#
_cell.length_a   1.000
_cell.length_b   1.000
_cell.length_c   1.000
_cell.angle_alpha   90.00
_cell.angle_beta   90.00
_cell.angle_gamma   90.00
#
_symmetry.space_group_name_H-M   'P 1'
#
loop_
_entity.id
_entity.type
_entity.pdbx_description
1 polymer ?
#
loop_
_entity_poly.entity_id
_entity_poly.type
_entity_poly.pdbx_seq_one_letter_code
_entity_poly.pdbx_strand_id
1 'polypeptide(L)'
;MNRLSFIWGIALVSLTLSALGCGGGSSNGDDSTLSESTVEEAPVTEPEVSPTDTAEAPAEAPAESERPRFVAPVRGVAEVAYLAPDTEVIDGEVVTKIRIQNRATGAIAGLKVDEFWYDSDGNSLGGDSQRVRQPLLVGEITTIELRIPRSSRMNRNNYSFSHANGEIKATQVDELPDPVEEEAEEAEEAESES
;
A
#
# COMPACT_ATOMS: atom_id res chain seq x y z
N MET A 1 7.92 -49.56 19.62
CA MET A 1 7.07 -50.21 18.61
C MET A 1 7.03 -49.36 17.34
N ASN A 2 6.83 -50.00 16.19
CA ASN A 2 7.35 -49.66 14.87
C ASN A 2 6.85 -48.36 14.23
N ARG A 3 7.76 -47.75 13.45
CA ARG A 3 7.51 -46.70 12.47
C ARG A 3 6.93 -47.35 11.22
N LEU A 4 5.76 -46.89 10.76
CA LEU A 4 5.21 -47.31 9.48
C LEU A 4 5.14 -46.09 8.54
N SER A 5 6.13 -46.04 7.65
CA SER A 5 6.13 -45.20 6.46
C SER A 5 5.00 -45.64 5.52
N PHE A 6 4.11 -44.72 5.17
CA PHE A 6 3.21 -44.91 4.03
C PHE A 6 3.79 -44.20 2.81
N ILE A 7 4.39 -44.99 1.93
CA ILE A 7 4.79 -44.60 0.58
C ILE A 7 3.69 -45.11 -0.36
N TRP A 8 2.94 -44.19 -0.94
CA TRP A 8 2.00 -44.41 -2.04
C TRP A 8 1.87 -43.03 -2.71
N GLY A 9 2.08 -42.80 -3.99
CA GLY A 9 2.31 -43.61 -5.17
C GLY A 9 2.07 -42.59 -6.30
N ILE A 10 3.11 -42.25 -7.05
CA ILE A 10 3.05 -41.24 -8.12
C ILE A 10 2.12 -41.75 -9.23
N ALA A 11 1.05 -41.03 -9.53
CA ALA A 11 0.27 -41.21 -10.75
C ALA A 11 0.38 -39.95 -11.60
N LEU A 12 1.40 -39.94 -12.46
CA LEU A 12 1.60 -38.99 -13.55
C LEU A 12 0.57 -39.32 -14.65
N VAL A 13 -0.47 -38.50 -14.79
CA VAL A 13 -1.36 -38.55 -15.96
C VAL A 13 -1.03 -37.36 -16.84
N SER A 14 -0.09 -37.59 -17.74
CA SER A 14 0.14 -36.76 -18.92
C SER A 14 -0.91 -37.11 -19.98
N LEU A 15 -1.80 -36.17 -20.30
CA LEU A 15 -2.69 -36.24 -21.47
C LEU A 15 -2.25 -35.19 -22.50
N THR A 16 -1.73 -35.66 -23.62
CA THR A 16 -1.33 -34.86 -24.79
C THR A 16 -2.33 -35.01 -25.94
N LEU A 17 -2.40 -33.97 -26.78
CA LEU A 17 -2.97 -33.86 -28.15
C LEU A 17 -4.51 -33.76 -28.25
N SER A 18 -5.05 -32.72 -28.91
CA SER A 18 -5.02 -32.60 -30.38
C SER A 18 -5.20 -31.17 -30.91
N ALA A 19 -4.66 -30.93 -32.10
CA ALA A 19 -4.66 -29.70 -32.86
C ALA A 19 -5.80 -29.61 -33.91
N LEU A 20 -5.94 -28.39 -34.49
CA LEU A 20 -6.53 -28.01 -35.79
C LEU A 20 -8.06 -27.75 -35.93
N GLY A 21 -8.36 -26.48 -36.25
CA GLY A 21 -9.53 -25.98 -36.98
C GLY A 21 -9.53 -24.43 -36.88
N CYS A 22 -8.98 -23.64 -37.80
CA CYS A 22 -9.36 -23.31 -39.20
C CYS A 22 -10.67 -22.48 -39.31
N GLY A 23 -10.50 -21.22 -39.71
CA GLY A 23 -11.54 -20.23 -40.06
C GLY A 23 -10.98 -18.82 -39.79
N GLY A 24 -10.45 -18.02 -40.72
CA GLY A 24 -10.83 -17.82 -42.13
C GLY A 24 -12.15 -17.06 -42.16
N GLY A 25 -12.27 -15.78 -42.48
CA GLY A 25 -11.39 -14.74 -43.01
C GLY A 25 -12.27 -13.75 -43.78
N SER A 26 -12.01 -12.45 -43.73
CA SER A 26 -12.16 -11.56 -44.89
C SER A 26 -11.61 -10.17 -44.61
N SER A 27 -10.86 -9.75 -45.61
CA SER A 27 -10.08 -8.55 -45.79
C SER A 27 -10.93 -7.40 -46.32
N ASN A 28 -10.42 -6.18 -46.17
CA ASN A 28 -10.30 -5.10 -47.15
C ASN A 28 -9.49 -4.01 -46.40
N GLY A 29 -8.25 -3.71 -46.79
CA GLY A 29 -7.91 -2.87 -47.95
C GLY A 29 -8.02 -1.39 -47.51
N ASP A 30 -7.08 -0.48 -47.72
CA ASP A 30 -5.90 -0.34 -48.58
C ASP A 30 -5.11 0.84 -47.96
N ASP A 31 -3.79 0.75 -47.78
CA ASP A 31 -2.71 1.33 -48.62
C ASP A 31 -2.75 2.85 -48.83
N SER A 32 -1.53 3.41 -48.94
CA SER A 32 -1.16 4.76 -49.42
C SER A 32 -1.22 5.88 -48.37
N THR A 33 -0.20 6.71 -48.16
CA THR A 33 1.08 6.97 -48.86
C THR A 33 1.96 7.83 -47.95
N LEU A 34 3.28 7.67 -48.07
CA LEU A 34 4.31 8.61 -47.61
C LEU A 34 3.98 10.05 -47.98
N SER A 35 4.33 11.00 -47.10
CA SER A 35 4.82 12.32 -47.50
C SER A 35 5.71 12.87 -46.39
N GLU A 36 7.01 12.71 -46.62
CA GLU A 36 8.07 13.56 -46.10
C GLU A 36 7.90 14.97 -46.68
N SER A 37 8.10 16.01 -45.86
CA SER A 37 8.42 17.34 -46.38
C SER A 37 9.28 18.10 -45.37
N THR A 38 10.43 18.47 -45.89
CA THR A 38 11.60 19.12 -45.32
C THR A 38 11.47 20.66 -45.39
N VAL A 39 12.28 21.34 -44.58
CA VAL A 39 12.77 22.73 -44.65
C VAL A 39 11.84 23.81 -44.08
N GLU A 40 12.28 24.58 -43.08
CA GLU A 40 12.96 25.87 -43.30
C GLU A 40 13.20 26.65 -41.98
N GLU A 41 14.32 27.34 -41.95
CA GLU A 41 14.99 27.99 -40.83
C GLU A 41 14.71 29.51 -40.81
N ALA A 42 14.68 30.08 -39.59
CA ALA A 42 14.99 31.48 -39.21
C ALA A 42 14.00 32.64 -39.55
N PRO A 43 14.11 33.84 -38.93
CA PRO A 43 14.84 34.27 -37.72
C PRO A 43 14.07 35.24 -36.76
N VAL A 44 14.66 35.45 -35.57
CA VAL A 44 14.74 36.72 -34.78
C VAL A 44 13.45 37.41 -34.30
N THR A 45 13.31 37.68 -32.99
CA THR A 45 13.31 39.05 -32.41
C THR A 45 13.37 38.97 -30.88
N GLU A 46 14.50 39.40 -30.34
CA GLU A 46 14.72 39.78 -28.94
C GLU A 46 14.14 41.17 -28.70
N PRO A 47 13.58 41.46 -27.50
CA PRO A 47 13.83 42.78 -26.95
C PRO A 47 14.45 42.70 -25.56
N GLU A 48 15.66 43.25 -25.47
CA GLU A 48 16.23 43.85 -24.27
C GLU A 48 15.23 44.80 -23.60
N VAL A 49 15.08 44.67 -22.28
CA VAL A 49 15.03 45.83 -21.38
C VAL A 49 15.85 45.53 -20.12
N SER A 50 16.94 46.28 -19.93
CA SER A 50 17.65 46.43 -18.64
C SER A 50 17.17 47.73 -17.96
N PRO A 51 17.65 48.08 -16.76
CA PRO A 51 17.38 47.50 -15.44
C PRO A 51 16.64 48.51 -14.54
N THR A 52 15.89 48.08 -13.52
CA THR A 52 15.50 48.96 -12.41
C THR A 52 16.05 48.39 -11.12
N ASP A 53 17.06 49.10 -10.63
CA ASP A 53 17.59 49.02 -9.28
C ASP A 53 16.47 49.44 -8.31
N THR A 54 16.07 48.52 -7.44
CA THR A 54 15.39 48.86 -6.19
C THR A 54 16.13 48.07 -5.13
N ALA A 55 17.02 48.78 -4.43
CA ALA A 55 17.63 48.33 -3.20
C ALA A 55 16.53 48.08 -2.16
N GLU A 56 16.13 46.83 -2.01
CA GLU A 56 15.29 46.35 -0.92
C GLU A 56 16.18 46.01 0.28
N ALA A 57 15.82 46.54 1.44
CA ALA A 57 16.46 46.26 2.72
C ALA A 57 16.48 44.75 3.01
N PRO A 58 17.50 44.21 3.72
CA PRO A 58 17.59 42.79 3.97
C PRO A 58 16.40 42.34 4.85
N ALA A 59 15.43 41.70 4.21
CA ALA A 59 14.41 40.93 4.89
C ALA A 59 15.10 39.78 5.61
N GLU A 60 14.87 39.72 6.92
CA GLU A 60 15.25 38.62 7.80
C GLU A 60 14.72 37.31 7.19
N ALA A 61 15.64 36.38 6.90
CA ALA A 61 15.29 35.15 6.20
C ALA A 61 14.24 34.37 7.02
N PRO A 62 13.09 34.01 6.44
CA PRO A 62 12.14 33.16 7.14
C PRO A 62 12.85 31.84 7.47
N ALA A 63 12.71 31.38 8.71
CA ALA A 63 13.19 30.08 9.15
C ALA A 63 12.79 29.04 8.10
N GLU A 64 13.78 28.30 7.58
CA GLU A 64 13.56 27.28 6.56
C GLU A 64 12.57 26.25 7.12
N SER A 65 11.30 26.40 6.75
CA SER A 65 10.29 25.38 6.99
C SER A 65 10.81 24.12 6.30
N GLU A 66 11.07 23.06 7.07
CA GLU A 66 11.60 21.81 6.55
C GLU A 66 10.70 21.35 5.39
N ARG A 67 11.22 21.43 4.16
CA ARG A 67 10.45 21.03 2.99
C ARG A 67 10.08 19.55 3.14
N PRO A 68 8.84 19.16 2.82
CA PRO A 68 8.39 17.77 2.97
C PRO A 68 9.35 16.83 2.21
N ARG A 69 9.91 15.86 2.94
CA ARG A 69 10.85 14.88 2.37
C ARG A 69 10.05 13.88 1.55
N PHE A 70 10.21 13.93 0.23
CA PHE A 70 9.62 12.94 -0.67
C PHE A 70 10.39 11.61 -0.56
N VAL A 71 9.81 10.64 0.14
CA VAL A 71 10.35 9.27 0.21
C VAL A 71 9.66 8.42 -0.85
N ALA A 72 10.45 7.83 -1.76
CA ALA A 72 9.91 6.92 -2.76
C ALA A 72 9.38 5.62 -2.10
N PRO A 73 8.16 5.17 -2.42
CA PRO A 73 7.64 3.92 -1.88
C PRO A 73 8.40 2.68 -2.39
N VAL A 74 8.50 1.67 -1.54
CA VAL A 74 9.06 0.35 -1.89
C VAL A 74 8.22 -0.31 -2.98
N ARG A 75 8.91 -1.05 -3.86
CA ARG A 75 8.32 -1.94 -4.88
C ARG A 75 8.73 -3.38 -4.56
N GLY A 76 7.85 -4.34 -4.85
CA GLY A 76 8.11 -5.75 -4.57
C GLY A 76 7.78 -6.12 -3.12
N VAL A 77 8.60 -6.96 -2.49
CA VAL A 77 8.35 -7.43 -1.12
C VAL A 77 8.83 -6.38 -0.11
N ALA A 78 7.96 -5.95 0.79
CA ALA A 78 8.31 -5.11 1.94
C ALA A 78 8.18 -5.88 3.26
N GLU A 79 9.06 -5.59 4.22
CA GLU A 79 9.08 -6.26 5.52
C GLU A 79 8.37 -5.40 6.58
N VAL A 80 7.54 -6.03 7.41
CA VAL A 80 6.89 -5.39 8.57
C VAL A 80 7.02 -6.28 9.80
N ALA A 81 6.98 -5.65 10.97
CA ALA A 81 6.74 -6.36 12.23
C ALA A 81 5.39 -5.97 12.79
N TYR A 82 4.72 -6.89 13.48
CA TYR A 82 3.44 -6.62 14.12
C TYR A 82 3.34 -7.33 15.47
N LEU A 83 2.55 -6.76 16.37
CA LEU A 83 2.23 -7.41 17.66
C LEU A 83 1.12 -8.44 17.49
N ALA A 84 0.98 -9.34 18.46
CA ALA A 84 -0.22 -10.15 18.58
C ALA A 84 -1.47 -9.24 18.50
N PRO A 85 -2.40 -9.49 17.56
CA PRO A 85 -3.62 -8.71 17.45
C PRO A 85 -4.44 -8.74 18.75
N ASP A 86 -4.98 -7.58 19.13
CA ASP A 86 -5.89 -7.46 20.25
C ASP A 86 -7.33 -7.49 19.72
N THR A 87 -8.11 -8.49 20.12
CA THR A 87 -9.46 -8.72 19.62
C THR A 87 -10.46 -8.73 20.77
N GLU A 88 -11.40 -7.81 20.72
CA GLU A 88 -12.42 -7.61 21.74
C GLU A 88 -13.83 -7.50 21.13
N VAL A 89 -14.85 -7.62 21.98
CA VAL A 89 -16.25 -7.42 21.56
C VAL A 89 -16.73 -6.12 22.13
N ILE A 90 -17.06 -5.17 21.25
CA ILE A 90 -17.58 -3.86 21.61
C ILE A 90 -18.87 -3.65 20.83
N ASP A 91 -19.95 -3.29 21.52
CA ASP A 91 -21.24 -2.92 20.93
C ASP A 91 -21.81 -3.93 19.91
N GLY A 92 -21.55 -5.24 20.13
CA GLY A 92 -22.02 -6.31 19.24
C GLY A 92 -21.16 -6.53 17.99
N GLU A 93 -20.04 -5.84 17.88
CA GLU A 93 -19.01 -6.07 16.86
C GLU A 93 -17.78 -6.72 17.49
N VAL A 94 -17.05 -7.48 16.67
CA VAL A 94 -15.69 -7.89 16.99
C VAL A 94 -14.76 -6.82 16.43
N VAL A 95 -13.97 -6.21 17.31
CA VAL A 95 -13.00 -5.18 16.99
C VAL A 95 -11.60 -5.78 17.17
N THR A 96 -10.82 -5.81 16.09
CA THR A 96 -9.44 -6.29 16.09
C THR A 96 -8.50 -5.12 15.84
N LYS A 97 -7.57 -4.85 16.78
CA LYS A 97 -6.52 -3.84 16.66
C LYS A 97 -5.17 -4.50 16.40
N ILE A 98 -4.47 -4.04 15.37
CA ILE A 98 -3.17 -4.56 14.95
C ILE A 98 -2.16 -3.42 14.87
N ARG A 99 -1.14 -3.46 15.74
CA ARG A 99 0.00 -2.53 15.69
C ARG A 99 1.06 -3.07 14.76
N ILE A 100 1.47 -2.27 13.77
CA ILE A 100 2.38 -2.67 12.70
C ILE A 100 3.48 -1.62 12.54
N GLN A 101 4.73 -2.08 12.48
CA GLN A 101 5.91 -1.27 12.19
C GLN A 101 6.44 -1.55 10.78
N ASN A 102 6.75 -0.51 10.02
CA ASN A 102 7.51 -0.64 8.79
C ASN A 102 8.99 -0.97 9.07
N ARG A 103 9.47 -2.12 8.61
CA ARG A 103 10.88 -2.55 8.68
C ARG A 103 11.57 -2.60 7.33
N ALA A 104 10.90 -2.16 6.26
CA ALA A 104 11.47 -2.08 4.94
C ALA A 104 12.47 -0.91 4.82
N THR A 105 13.25 -0.89 3.74
CA THR A 105 14.24 0.17 3.46
C THR A 105 13.62 1.46 2.90
N GLY A 106 12.30 1.55 2.79
CA GLY A 106 11.58 2.70 2.25
C GLY A 106 10.12 2.74 2.70
N ALA A 107 9.39 3.76 2.25
CA ALA A 107 7.98 3.93 2.63
C ALA A 107 7.09 2.82 2.04
N ILE A 108 6.09 2.37 2.79
CA ILE A 108 5.09 1.40 2.33
C ILE A 108 3.81 2.16 1.97
N ALA A 109 3.55 2.33 0.67
CA ALA A 109 2.33 2.96 0.20
C ALA A 109 1.16 1.98 0.17
N GLY A 110 0.03 2.38 0.76
CA GLY A 110 -1.22 1.64 0.69
C GLY A 110 -1.18 0.28 1.40
N LEU A 111 -0.49 0.22 2.55
CA LEU A 111 -0.53 -0.95 3.45
C LEU A 111 -1.99 -1.34 3.68
N LYS A 112 -2.32 -2.59 3.41
CA LYS A 112 -3.66 -3.15 3.53
C LYS A 112 -3.62 -4.41 4.38
N VAL A 113 -4.59 -4.53 5.28
CA VAL A 113 -4.82 -5.73 6.07
C VAL A 113 -6.22 -6.25 5.79
N ASP A 114 -6.30 -7.52 5.46
CA ASP A 114 -7.53 -8.27 5.30
C ASP A 114 -7.65 -9.27 6.47
N GLU A 115 -8.77 -9.26 7.19
CA GLU A 115 -9.12 -10.27 8.20
C GLU A 115 -10.14 -11.24 7.62
N PHE A 116 -10.03 -12.52 8.01
CA PHE A 116 -10.98 -13.56 7.64
C PHE A 116 -11.38 -14.37 8.87
N TRP A 117 -12.67 -14.43 9.16
CA TRP A 117 -13.23 -15.23 10.25
C TRP A 117 -13.75 -16.58 9.76
N TYR A 118 -13.59 -17.60 10.60
CA TYR A 118 -14.06 -18.95 10.34
C TYR A 118 -14.79 -19.51 11.55
N ASP A 119 -15.77 -20.37 11.30
CA ASP A 119 -16.39 -21.20 12.34
C ASP A 119 -15.54 -22.43 12.69
N SER A 120 -16.01 -23.22 13.66
CA SER A 120 -15.33 -24.45 14.10
C SER A 120 -15.15 -25.46 12.98
N ASP A 121 -16.09 -25.52 12.03
CA ASP A 121 -16.06 -26.42 10.87
C ASP A 121 -15.18 -25.89 9.73
N GLY A 122 -14.73 -24.63 9.81
CA GLY A 122 -13.88 -23.98 8.83
C GLY A 122 -14.63 -23.26 7.71
N ASN A 123 -15.93 -23.03 7.84
CA ASN A 123 -16.67 -22.19 6.92
C ASN A 123 -16.31 -20.72 7.16
N SER A 124 -16.12 -19.96 6.09
CA SER A 124 -15.89 -18.51 6.18
C SER A 124 -17.14 -17.80 6.70
N LEU A 125 -16.93 -16.89 7.64
CA LEU A 125 -17.95 -16.01 8.21
C LEU A 125 -17.81 -14.57 7.68
N GLY A 126 -16.95 -14.35 6.68
CA GLY A 126 -16.59 -13.02 6.19
C GLY A 126 -15.39 -12.43 6.91
N GLY A 127 -15.26 -11.11 6.82
CA GLY A 127 -14.08 -10.38 7.29
C GLY A 127 -14.22 -8.88 7.08
N ASP A 128 -13.20 -8.15 7.51
CA ASP A 128 -13.04 -6.72 7.22
C ASP A 128 -11.69 -6.47 6.53
N SER A 129 -11.57 -5.33 5.88
CA SER A 129 -10.41 -4.93 5.11
C SER A 129 -10.14 -3.45 5.31
N GLN A 130 -8.98 -3.12 5.87
CA GLN A 130 -8.54 -1.73 6.02
C GLN A 130 -7.25 -1.43 5.29
N ARG A 131 -7.21 -0.24 4.69
CA ARG A 131 -6.03 0.28 3.99
C ARG A 131 -5.60 1.59 4.64
N VAL A 132 -4.34 1.64 5.07
CA VAL A 132 -3.69 2.86 5.53
C VAL A 132 -3.57 3.81 4.34
N ARG A 133 -4.13 5.02 4.51
CA ARG A 133 -4.21 6.02 3.44
C ARG A 133 -2.85 6.65 3.14
N GLN A 134 -2.10 6.98 4.19
CA GLN A 134 -0.78 7.59 4.08
C GLN A 134 0.29 6.50 3.91
N PRO A 135 1.37 6.75 3.14
CA PRO A 135 2.51 5.87 3.11
C PRO A 135 3.14 5.75 4.50
N LEU A 136 3.31 4.53 4.99
CA LEU A 136 3.96 4.26 6.27
C LEU A 136 5.48 4.44 6.09
N LEU A 137 6.07 5.43 6.76
CA LEU A 137 7.50 5.74 6.66
C LEU A 137 8.36 4.66 7.34
N VAL A 138 9.67 4.67 7.09
CA VAL A 138 10.59 3.68 7.65
C VAL A 138 10.64 3.82 9.18
N GLY A 139 10.42 2.72 9.90
CA GLY A 139 10.40 2.69 11.36
C GLY A 139 9.09 3.17 12.00
N GLU A 140 8.21 3.81 11.22
CA GLU A 140 6.91 4.28 11.70
C GLU A 140 6.00 3.11 12.11
N ILE A 141 5.21 3.35 13.16
CA ILE A 141 4.24 2.40 13.71
C ILE A 141 2.84 2.96 13.49
N THR A 142 1.94 2.13 12.99
CA THR A 142 0.52 2.45 12.84
C THR A 142 -0.35 1.39 13.50
N THR A 143 -1.55 1.78 13.90
CA THR A 143 -2.58 0.87 14.43
C THR A 143 -3.72 0.77 13.42
N ILE A 144 -4.04 -0.45 13.01
CA ILE A 144 -5.18 -0.73 12.13
C ILE A 144 -6.28 -1.36 12.98
N GLU A 145 -7.49 -0.82 12.86
CA GLU A 145 -8.71 -1.34 13.49
C GLU A 145 -9.59 -2.00 12.43
N LEU A 146 -9.91 -3.27 12.62
CA LEU A 146 -10.81 -4.06 11.78
C LEU A 146 -12.10 -4.33 12.56
N ARG A 147 -13.26 -4.18 11.92
CA ARG A 147 -14.57 -4.33 12.58
C ARG A 147 -15.51 -5.21 11.78
N ILE A 148 -16.12 -6.16 12.45
CA ILE A 148 -17.13 -7.04 11.85
C ILE A 148 -18.26 -7.33 12.85
N PRO A 149 -19.54 -7.46 12.41
CA PRO A 149 -20.61 -7.90 13.29
C PRO A 149 -20.29 -9.24 13.96
N ARG A 150 -20.50 -9.33 15.28
CA ARG A 150 -20.26 -10.57 16.02
C ARG A 150 -21.25 -11.65 15.63
N SER A 151 -20.74 -12.84 15.36
CA SER A 151 -21.54 -14.06 15.21
C SER A 151 -21.19 -15.06 16.30
N SER A 152 -22.19 -15.77 16.82
CA SER A 152 -21.99 -16.85 17.80
C SER A 152 -21.23 -18.05 17.22
N ARG A 153 -21.09 -18.14 15.89
CA ARG A 153 -20.35 -19.20 15.20
C ARG A 153 -18.85 -18.92 15.07
N MET A 154 -18.39 -17.70 15.37
CA MET A 154 -16.98 -17.34 15.24
C MET A 154 -16.10 -18.20 16.14
N ASN A 155 -15.02 -18.76 15.58
CA ASN A 155 -14.09 -19.62 16.30
C ASN A 155 -12.64 -19.17 16.16
N ARG A 156 -12.19 -18.88 14.94
CA ARG A 156 -10.81 -18.47 14.64
C ARG A 156 -10.78 -17.46 13.51
N ASN A 157 -9.72 -16.67 13.46
CA ASN A 157 -9.45 -15.74 12.37
C ASN A 157 -8.04 -15.92 11.79
N ASN A 158 -7.81 -15.27 10.65
CA ASN A 158 -6.52 -15.15 10.00
C ASN A 158 -6.40 -13.77 9.35
N TYR A 159 -5.17 -13.34 9.09
CA TYR A 159 -4.85 -12.05 8.51
C TYR A 159 -3.97 -12.20 7.27
N SER A 160 -4.15 -11.29 6.32
CA SER A 160 -3.28 -11.15 5.17
C SER A 160 -2.83 -9.70 5.03
N PHE A 161 -1.56 -9.50 4.72
CA PHE A 161 -0.94 -8.19 4.56
C PHE A 161 -0.52 -7.98 3.10
N SER A 162 -0.78 -6.79 2.56
CA SER A 162 -0.34 -6.41 1.21
C SER A 162 -0.08 -4.90 1.14
N HIS A 163 0.51 -4.42 0.06
CA HIS A 163 0.62 -2.99 -0.21
C HIS A 163 0.44 -2.67 -1.69
N ALA A 164 0.37 -1.38 -2.05
CA ALA A 164 0.02 -0.96 -3.41
C ALA A 164 1.00 -1.43 -4.50
N ASN A 165 2.24 -1.75 -4.14
CA ASN A 165 3.32 -2.06 -5.08
C ASN A 165 3.88 -3.49 -4.89
N GLY A 166 3.19 -4.37 -4.17
CA GLY A 166 3.64 -5.74 -3.93
C GLY A 166 3.14 -6.39 -2.65
N GLU A 167 3.93 -7.34 -2.17
CA GLU A 167 3.60 -8.23 -1.06
C GLU A 167 4.25 -7.76 0.24
N ILE A 168 3.68 -8.18 1.37
CA ILE A 168 4.24 -7.93 2.69
C ILE A 168 4.75 -9.24 3.30
N LYS A 169 6.00 -9.22 3.75
CA LYS A 169 6.56 -10.25 4.63
C LYS A 169 6.39 -9.78 6.08
N ALA A 170 5.33 -10.25 6.72
CA ALA A 170 5.00 -9.90 8.10
C ALA A 170 5.66 -10.84 9.11
N THR A 171 6.24 -10.28 10.18
CA THR A 171 6.80 -11.04 11.30
C THR A 171 6.12 -10.63 12.59
N GLN A 172 5.52 -11.58 13.30
CA GLN A 172 4.99 -11.32 14.64
C GLN A 172 6.14 -11.16 15.63
N VAL A 173 6.08 -10.14 16.49
CA VAL A 173 7.05 -9.87 17.54
C VAL A 173 6.34 -9.66 18.87
N ASP A 174 7.06 -9.84 19.97
CA ASP A 174 6.50 -9.66 21.33
C ASP A 174 6.41 -8.19 21.74
N GLU A 175 7.26 -7.34 21.16
CA GLU A 175 7.37 -5.92 21.51
C GLU A 175 7.70 -5.07 20.26
N LEU A 176 7.13 -3.86 20.24
CA LEU A 176 7.45 -2.80 19.28
C LEU A 176 7.88 -1.55 20.06
N PRO A 177 8.66 -0.64 19.45
CA PRO A 177 8.98 0.64 20.06
C PRO A 177 7.72 1.41 20.49
N ASP A 178 7.86 2.23 21.53
CA ASP A 178 6.81 3.14 21.92
C ASP A 178 6.51 4.14 20.78
N PRO A 179 5.23 4.52 20.58
CA PRO A 179 4.88 5.50 19.57
C PRO A 179 5.58 6.82 19.86
N VAL A 180 6.11 7.47 18.82
CA VAL A 180 6.57 8.85 18.93
C VAL A 180 5.30 9.70 18.99
N GLU A 181 4.95 10.18 20.18
CA GLU A 181 3.89 11.17 20.35
C GLU A 181 4.39 12.48 19.71
N GLU A 182 3.90 12.81 18.51
CA GLU A 182 4.06 14.17 17.99
C GLU A 182 3.13 15.07 18.82
N GLU A 183 3.72 15.95 19.63
CA GLU A 183 3.00 16.87 20.52
C GLU A 183 2.00 17.70 19.71
N ALA A 184 0.71 17.44 19.91
CA ALA A 184 -0.38 18.27 19.45
C ALA A 184 -0.44 19.54 20.32
N GLU A 185 0.54 20.44 20.18
CA GLU A 185 0.42 21.81 20.68
C GLU A 185 -0.24 22.72 19.63
N GLU A 186 -1.10 23.62 20.12
CA GLU A 186 -1.78 24.73 19.45
C GLU A 186 -3.04 24.45 18.60
N ALA A 187 -4.18 24.27 19.28
CA ALA A 187 -5.49 24.72 18.77
C ALA A 187 -6.56 24.94 19.89
N GLU A 188 -6.16 25.33 21.11
CA GLU A 188 -7.10 25.57 22.23
C GLU A 188 -6.92 26.98 22.85
N GLU A 189 -6.48 27.99 22.09
CA GLU A 189 -6.50 29.39 22.56
C GLU A 189 -7.05 30.33 21.49
N ALA A 190 -8.32 30.16 21.11
CA ALA A 190 -9.05 31.16 20.32
C ALA A 190 -10.56 31.18 20.56
N GLU A 191 -11.07 30.69 21.69
CA GLU A 191 -12.50 30.85 22.03
C GLU A 191 -12.68 31.28 23.50
N SER A 192 -12.05 32.40 23.89
CA SER A 192 -12.37 33.04 25.17
C SER A 192 -12.28 34.57 25.16
N GLU A 193 -12.62 35.25 24.07
CA GLU A 193 -12.90 36.69 24.12
C GLU A 193 -14.00 37.06 23.11
N SER A 194 -15.27 37.08 23.57
CA SER A 194 -16.37 37.91 23.04
C SER A 194 -17.54 37.94 24.02
#